data_AF-A0A383AG71-F1
#
_entry.id   AF-A0A383AG71-F1
#
_cell.length_a   1.000
_cell.length_b   1.000
_cell.length_c   1.000
_cell.angle_alpha   90.00
_cell.angle_beta   90.00
_cell.angle_gamma   90.00
#
_symmetry.space_group_name_H-M   'P 1'
#
loop_
_entity.id
_entity.type
_entity.pdbx_description
1 polymer ?
#
loop_
_entity_poly.entity_id
_entity_poly.type
_entity_poly.pdbx_seq_one_letter_code
_entity_poly.pdbx_strand_id
1 'polypeptide(L)'
;LNGGATVWRQDILKNHPHREIISRWAVYEDMIFSYPIGLVYPLYICATAAIKTEDFQLAKESPKLSRYQGKTHFLWGVYFVQINPQLSISQFYYKKFLEILVFLIKGLFRQEFHRYYLVMGMLSGFFLSLNCIIRKQNTIELIEAKN
;
A
#
# COMPACT_ATOMS: atom_id res chain seq x y z
N LEU A 1 -7.37 9.93 -1.08
CA LEU A 1 -7.55 10.49 -2.44
C LEU A 1 -6.56 9.79 -3.36
N ASN A 2 -6.89 9.52 -4.62
CA ASN A 2 -5.99 8.78 -5.52
C ASN A 2 -4.90 9.69 -6.12
N GLY A 3 -3.66 9.24 -6.20
CA GLY A 3 -2.52 10.08 -6.61
C GLY A 3 -2.59 10.65 -8.04
N GLY A 4 -3.36 10.02 -8.94
CA GLY A 4 -3.35 10.35 -10.38
C GLY A 4 -4.53 11.16 -10.92
N ALA A 5 -5.59 11.37 -10.13
CA ALA A 5 -6.81 12.07 -10.61
C ALA A 5 -7.40 13.00 -9.54
N THR A 6 -6.54 13.78 -8.89
CA THR A 6 -6.93 14.65 -7.79
C THR A 6 -6.48 16.08 -8.00
N VAL A 7 -7.26 17.01 -7.46
CA VAL A 7 -6.96 18.44 -7.46
C VAL A 7 -6.88 18.88 -6.01
N TRP A 8 -5.84 19.65 -5.70
CA TRP A 8 -5.60 20.19 -4.38
C TRP A 8 -5.58 21.71 -4.42
N ARG A 9 -6.06 22.35 -3.36
CA ARG A 9 -5.81 23.77 -3.17
C ARG A 9 -4.32 23.99 -2.95
N GLN A 10 -3.77 25.02 -3.58
CA GLN A 10 -2.32 25.29 -3.54
C GLN A 10 -1.80 25.55 -2.14
N ASP A 11 -2.56 26.24 -1.30
CA ASP A 11 -2.20 26.55 0.09
C ASP A 11 -2.08 25.27 0.95
N ILE A 12 -2.96 24.30 0.74
CA ILE A 12 -2.86 22.98 1.40
C ILE A 12 -1.55 22.29 1.01
N LEU A 13 -1.19 22.27 -0.29
CA LEU A 13 0.05 21.65 -0.74
C LEU A 13 1.30 22.32 -0.13
N LYS A 14 1.31 23.65 -0.06
CA LYS A 14 2.44 24.41 0.53
C LYS A 14 2.60 24.17 2.03
N ASN A 15 1.49 23.98 2.75
CA ASN A 15 1.49 23.80 4.20
C ASN A 15 1.65 22.34 4.64
N HIS A 16 1.49 21.38 3.73
CA HIS A 16 1.62 19.95 3.99
C HIS A 16 2.63 19.31 3.03
N PRO A 17 3.93 19.63 3.13
CA PRO A 17 4.95 19.05 2.25
C PRO A 17 5.03 17.53 2.45
N HIS A 18 5.10 16.80 1.34
CA HIS A 18 5.29 15.34 1.36
C HIS A 18 6.78 15.00 1.41
N ARG A 19 7.18 14.13 2.33
CA ARG A 19 8.53 13.58 2.35
C ARG A 19 8.60 12.48 1.29
N GLU A 20 9.54 12.62 0.35
CA GLU A 20 9.81 11.58 -0.63
C GLU A 20 10.32 10.29 0.04
N ILE A 21 9.79 9.16 -0.42
CA ILE A 21 10.19 7.82 0.01
C ILE A 21 10.69 7.10 -1.24
N ILE A 22 11.94 6.67 -1.22
CA ILE A 22 12.58 6.10 -2.41
C ILE A 22 12.10 4.65 -2.58
N SER A 23 11.17 4.41 -3.50
CA SER A 23 10.68 3.06 -3.76
C SER A 23 10.50 2.81 -5.26
N ARG A 24 10.67 1.56 -5.69
CA ARG A 24 10.37 1.16 -7.08
C ARG A 24 8.87 1.11 -7.34
N TRP A 25 8.04 1.02 -6.29
CA TRP A 25 6.59 1.02 -6.40
C TRP A 25 5.93 1.68 -5.18
N ALA A 26 5.27 2.81 -5.41
CA ALA A 26 4.74 3.71 -4.38
C ALA A 26 3.22 3.54 -4.17
N VAL A 27 2.80 2.36 -3.69
CA VAL A 27 1.37 1.97 -3.64
C VAL A 27 0.54 2.61 -2.50
N TYR A 28 1.17 3.34 -1.57
CA TYR A 28 0.48 4.06 -0.47
C TYR A 28 0.78 5.56 -0.44
N GLU A 29 1.53 6.08 -1.42
CA GLU A 29 1.96 7.50 -1.42
C GLU A 29 0.76 8.44 -1.27
N ASP A 30 -0.27 8.19 -2.07
CA ASP A 30 -1.50 8.96 -2.08
C ASP A 30 -2.27 8.88 -0.74
N MET A 31 -2.30 7.72 -0.10
CA MET A 31 -2.91 7.52 1.21
C MET A 31 -2.12 8.20 2.32
N ILE A 32 -0.79 8.09 2.30
CA ILE A 32 0.11 8.73 3.27
C ILE A 32 -0.02 10.25 3.20
N PHE A 33 -0.12 10.79 1.98
CA PHE A 33 -0.33 12.21 1.78
C PHE A 33 -1.74 12.66 2.22
N SER A 34 -2.78 11.99 1.73
CA SER A 34 -4.14 12.49 1.85
C SER A 34 -4.81 12.19 3.18
N TYR A 35 -4.44 11.10 3.87
CA TYR A 35 -5.09 10.69 5.12
C TYR A 35 -4.97 11.74 6.25
N PRO A 36 -3.78 12.25 6.62
CA PRO A 36 -3.68 13.25 7.69
C PRO A 36 -4.40 14.56 7.33
N ILE A 37 -4.38 14.96 6.06
CA ILE A 37 -5.12 16.13 5.57
C ILE A 37 -6.63 15.90 5.72
N GLY A 38 -7.11 14.68 5.43
CA GLY A 38 -8.51 14.28 5.54
C GLY A 38 -9.06 14.26 6.97
N LEU A 39 -8.20 14.30 7.99
CA LEU A 39 -8.63 14.42 9.39
C LEU A 39 -8.99 15.87 9.76
N VAL A 40 -8.49 16.85 9.00
CA VAL A 40 -8.67 18.29 9.25
C VAL A 40 -9.57 18.93 8.20
N TYR A 41 -9.45 18.50 6.95
CA TYR A 41 -10.20 19.02 5.81
C TYR A 41 -11.09 17.94 5.20
N PRO A 42 -12.33 18.28 4.81
CA PRO A 42 -13.16 17.33 4.07
C PRO A 42 -12.54 17.04 2.70
N LEU A 43 -12.43 15.75 2.38
CA LEU A 43 -12.03 15.28 1.05
C LEU A 43 -13.28 14.82 0.29
N TYR A 44 -13.43 15.30 -0.95
CA TYR A 44 -14.60 15.03 -1.77
C TYR A 44 -14.23 14.15 -2.96
N ILE A 45 -15.17 13.27 -3.35
CA ILE A 45 -15.07 12.45 -4.56
C ILE A 45 -16.27 12.81 -5.44
N CYS A 46 -16.01 13.22 -6.68
CA CYS A 46 -17.04 13.53 -7.67
C CYS A 46 -17.22 12.34 -8.61
N ALA A 47 -18.31 11.58 -8.44
CA ALA A 47 -18.55 10.35 -9.20
C ALA A 47 -18.67 10.58 -10.72
N THR A 48 -19.06 11.78 -11.15
CA THR A 48 -19.20 12.14 -12.58
C THR A 48 -17.89 12.63 -13.19
N ALA A 49 -16.91 13.05 -12.40
CA ALA A 49 -15.59 13.45 -12.86
C ALA A 49 -14.69 12.21 -13.01
N ALA A 50 -14.92 11.43 -14.06
CA ALA A 50 -14.20 10.20 -14.34
C ALA A 50 -13.06 10.42 -15.35
N ILE A 51 -11.94 9.75 -15.11
CA ILE A 51 -10.86 9.61 -16.10
C ILE A 51 -10.78 8.16 -16.57
N LYS A 52 -10.38 7.96 -17.83
CA LYS A 52 -10.03 6.62 -18.31
C LYS A 52 -8.57 6.35 -17.95
N THR A 53 -8.34 5.31 -17.16
CA THR A 53 -7.00 4.79 -16.89
C THR A 53 -6.80 3.53 -17.72
N GLU A 54 -5.60 3.34 -18.27
CA GLU A 54 -5.25 2.06 -18.86
C GLU A 54 -5.15 1.01 -17.75
N ASP A 55 -5.85 -0.10 -17.91
CA ASP A 55 -5.76 -1.21 -16.97
C ASP A 55 -4.37 -1.84 -17.07
N PHE A 56 -3.59 -1.72 -16.00
CA PHE A 56 -2.33 -2.46 -15.88
C PHE A 56 -2.66 -3.95 -15.78
N GLN A 57 -2.32 -4.73 -16.80
CA GLN A 57 -2.59 -6.18 -16.83
C GLN A 57 -1.65 -6.93 -15.87
N LEU A 58 -2.00 -6.97 -14.58
CA LEU A 58 -1.35 -7.79 -13.55
C LEU A 58 -1.15 -9.26 -13.97
N ALA A 59 -2.04 -9.80 -14.80
CA ALA A 59 -2.00 -11.18 -15.27
C ALA A 59 -0.79 -11.49 -16.19
N LYS A 60 -0.12 -10.48 -16.76
CA LYS A 60 1.09 -10.64 -17.58
C LYS A 60 2.38 -10.45 -16.78
N GLU A 61 2.29 -10.19 -15.48
CA GLU A 61 3.47 -9.92 -14.68
C GLU A 61 4.26 -11.18 -14.34
N SER A 62 5.58 -11.01 -14.28
CA SER A 62 6.46 -12.10 -13.85
C SER A 62 6.20 -12.49 -12.39
N PRO A 63 6.36 -13.77 -12.01
CA PRO A 63 6.28 -14.22 -10.63
C PRO A 63 7.11 -13.39 -9.62
N LYS A 64 8.27 -12.90 -10.06
CA LYS A 64 9.15 -12.04 -9.25
C LYS A 64 8.51 -10.68 -8.96
N LEU A 65 7.87 -10.08 -9.96
CA LEU A 65 7.20 -8.79 -9.83
C LEU A 65 5.99 -8.89 -8.89
N SER A 66 5.13 -9.89 -9.06
CA SER A 66 3.99 -10.08 -8.16
C SER A 66 4.43 -10.33 -6.71
N ARG A 67 5.51 -11.10 -6.49
CA ARG A 67 6.10 -11.27 -5.16
C ARG A 67 6.63 -9.95 -4.58
N TYR A 68 7.32 -9.15 -5.40
CA TYR A 68 7.81 -7.84 -4.98
C TYR A 68 6.65 -6.90 -4.61
N GLN A 69 5.60 -6.85 -5.42
CA GLN A 69 4.40 -6.06 -5.17
C GLN A 69 3.72 -6.48 -3.87
N GLY A 70 3.51 -7.79 -3.65
CA GLY A 70 2.89 -8.29 -2.43
C GLY A 70 3.66 -7.88 -1.17
N LYS A 71 4.99 -8.01 -1.22
CA LYS A 71 5.88 -7.58 -0.13
C LYS A 71 5.78 -6.08 0.12
N THR A 72 5.90 -5.29 -0.95
CA THR A 72 5.91 -3.83 -0.92
C THR A 72 4.58 -3.30 -0.41
N HIS A 73 3.46 -3.79 -0.93
CA HIS A 73 2.11 -3.42 -0.47
C HIS A 73 1.89 -3.70 1.01
N PHE A 74 2.43 -4.80 1.53
CA PHE A 74 2.36 -5.12 2.95
C PHE A 74 3.18 -4.13 3.79
N LEU A 75 4.45 -3.92 3.44
CA LEU A 75 5.37 -3.04 4.17
C LEU A 75 4.90 -1.58 4.19
N TRP A 76 4.43 -1.07 3.04
CA TRP A 76 3.84 0.26 2.96
C TRP A 76 2.61 0.41 3.86
N GLY A 77 1.75 -0.61 3.94
CA GLY A 77 0.59 -0.59 4.82
C GLY A 77 0.97 -0.58 6.30
N VAL A 78 2.02 -1.32 6.69
CA VAL A 78 2.56 -1.26 8.06
C VAL A 78 3.11 0.13 8.36
N TYR A 79 3.93 0.67 7.47
CA TYR A 79 4.48 2.02 7.61
C TYR A 79 3.38 3.07 7.76
N PHE A 80 2.35 3.01 6.90
CA PHE A 80 1.19 3.89 6.97
C PHE A 80 0.49 3.83 8.34
N VAL A 81 0.30 2.63 8.90
CA VAL A 81 -0.30 2.48 10.24
C VAL A 81 0.64 3.02 11.33
N GLN A 82 1.95 2.79 11.22
CA GLN A 82 2.93 3.26 12.20
C GLN A 82 3.00 4.79 12.31
N ILE A 83 2.89 5.50 11.18
CA ILE A 83 2.92 6.97 11.18
C ILE A 83 1.58 7.61 11.58
N ASN A 84 0.53 6.80 11.78
CA ASN A 84 -0.82 7.25 12.14
C ASN A 84 -1.28 6.58 13.46
N PRO A 85 -0.98 7.18 14.63
CA PRO A 85 -1.21 6.58 15.96
C PRO A 85 -2.66 6.16 16.27
N GLN A 86 -3.63 6.75 15.58
CA GLN A 86 -5.05 6.42 15.65
C GLN A 86 -5.40 5.07 15.02
N LEU A 87 -4.50 4.49 14.23
CA LEU A 87 -4.68 3.20 13.58
C LEU A 87 -3.99 2.09 14.38
N SER A 88 -4.59 0.90 14.39
CA SER A 88 -4.04 -0.26 15.09
C SER A 88 -3.29 -1.20 14.16
N ILE A 89 -2.02 -1.48 14.47
CA ILE A 89 -1.21 -2.50 13.78
C ILE A 89 -1.88 -3.88 13.84
N SER A 90 -2.44 -4.25 15.00
CA SER A 90 -3.11 -5.53 15.17
C SER A 90 -4.34 -5.66 14.26
N GLN A 91 -5.15 -4.60 14.15
CA GLN A 91 -6.30 -4.59 13.23
C GLN A 91 -5.85 -4.63 11.77
N PHE A 92 -4.75 -3.94 11.43
CA PHE A 92 -4.15 -4.03 10.10
C PHE A 92 -3.72 -5.47 9.76
N TYR A 93 -3.04 -6.15 10.67
CA TYR A 93 -2.65 -7.56 10.48
C TYR A 93 -3.85 -8.48 10.33
N TYR A 94 -4.89 -8.30 11.14
CA TYR A 94 -6.13 -9.05 11.00
C TYR A 94 -6.77 -8.84 9.62
N LYS A 95 -6.89 -7.59 9.15
CA LYS A 95 -7.38 -7.27 7.81
C LYS A 95 -6.52 -7.95 6.73
N LYS A 96 -5.19 -7.87 6.84
CA LYS A 96 -4.27 -8.47 5.86
C LYS A 96 -4.36 -9.99 5.83
N PHE A 97 -4.58 -10.63 6.98
CA PHE A 97 -4.83 -12.06 7.04
C PHE A 97 -6.10 -12.43 6.26
N LEU A 98 -7.21 -11.71 6.45
CA LEU A 98 -8.44 -11.92 5.66
C LEU A 98 -8.21 -11.70 4.15
N GLU A 99 -7.46 -10.66 3.78
CA GLU A 99 -7.10 -10.37 2.38
C GLU A 99 -6.31 -11.53 1.74
N ILE A 100 -5.33 -12.09 2.47
CA ILE A 100 -4.55 -13.25 2.04
C ILE A 100 -5.46 -14.47 1.82
N LEU A 101 -6.39 -14.74 2.73
CA LEU A 101 -7.35 -15.85 2.58
C LEU A 101 -8.19 -15.69 1.31
N VAL A 102 -8.70 -14.48 1.03
CA VAL A 102 -9.46 -14.19 -0.19
C VAL A 102 -8.60 -14.42 -1.44
N PHE A 103 -7.34 -14.00 -1.45
CA PHE A 103 -6.46 -14.23 -2.59
C PHE A 103 -6.13 -15.70 -2.81
N LEU A 104 -5.93 -16.48 -1.74
CA LEU A 104 -5.73 -17.93 -1.84
C LEU A 104 -6.96 -18.64 -2.41
N ILE A 105 -8.15 -18.34 -1.89
CA ILE A 105 -9.42 -18.88 -2.40
C ILE A 105 -9.57 -18.54 -3.88
N LYS A 106 -9.41 -17.28 -4.26
CA LYS A 106 -9.53 -16.87 -5.66
C LYS A 106 -8.46 -17.50 -6.56
N GLY A 107 -7.23 -17.69 -6.06
CA GLY A 107 -6.16 -18.37 -6.78
C GLY A 107 -6.48 -19.83 -7.07
N LEU A 108 -7.16 -20.52 -6.15
CA LEU A 108 -7.56 -21.91 -6.30
C LEU A 108 -8.70 -22.07 -7.32
N PHE A 109 -9.74 -21.24 -7.22
CA PHE A 109 -10.92 -21.35 -8.08
C PHE A 109 -10.76 -20.74 -9.48
N ARG A 110 -9.94 -19.70 -9.65
CA ARG A 110 -9.80 -18.96 -10.92
C ARG A 110 -8.50 -19.24 -11.68
N GLN A 111 -7.66 -20.16 -11.18
CA GLN A 111 -6.34 -20.50 -11.76
C GLN A 111 -5.42 -19.28 -11.99
N GLU A 112 -5.58 -18.23 -11.17
CA GLU A 112 -4.84 -16.98 -11.29
C GLU A 112 -3.49 -17.09 -10.57
N PHE A 113 -2.52 -17.76 -11.20
CA PHE A 113 -1.25 -18.14 -10.56
C PHE A 113 -0.44 -16.96 -9.98
N HIS A 114 -0.53 -15.78 -10.59
CA HIS A 114 0.11 -14.55 -10.12
C HIS A 114 -0.31 -14.18 -8.68
N ARG A 115 -1.54 -14.52 -8.25
CA ARG A 115 -2.03 -14.27 -6.89
C ARG A 115 -1.30 -15.09 -5.83
N TYR A 116 -0.83 -16.30 -6.15
CA TYR A 116 -0.01 -17.06 -5.20
C TYR A 116 1.33 -16.37 -4.96
N TYR A 117 1.95 -15.83 -6.01
CA TYR A 117 3.19 -15.06 -5.87
C TYR A 117 2.99 -13.77 -5.09
N LEU A 118 1.86 -13.09 -5.30
CA LEU A 118 1.46 -11.93 -4.49
C LEU A 118 1.34 -12.30 -3.00
N VAL A 119 0.66 -13.40 -2.67
CA VAL A 119 0.53 -13.88 -1.28
C VAL A 119 1.89 -14.25 -0.68
N MET A 120 2.75 -14.94 -1.42
CA MET A 120 4.13 -15.21 -0.95
C MET A 120 4.89 -13.92 -0.64
N GLY A 121 4.71 -12.89 -1.47
CA GLY A 121 5.22 -11.55 -1.22
C GLY A 121 4.69 -10.95 0.08
N MET A 122 3.37 -10.97 0.27
CA MET A 122 2.73 -10.44 1.48
C MET A 122 3.21 -11.14 2.75
N LEU A 123 3.34 -12.48 2.73
CA LEU A 123 3.88 -13.25 3.86
C LEU A 123 5.33 -12.87 4.17
N SER A 124 6.16 -12.68 3.14
CA SER A 124 7.53 -12.16 3.34
C SER A 124 7.52 -10.77 3.96
N GLY A 125 6.64 -9.88 3.50
CA GLY A 125 6.45 -8.55 4.09
C GLY A 125 6.01 -8.60 5.56
N PHE A 126 5.10 -9.52 5.89
CA PHE A 126 4.66 -9.76 7.27
C PHE A 126 5.82 -10.13 8.18
N PHE A 127 6.61 -11.17 7.85
CA PHE A 127 7.73 -11.57 8.71
C PHE A 127 8.80 -10.50 8.85
N LEU A 128 9.10 -9.76 7.76
CA LEU A 128 10.02 -8.63 7.81
C LEU A 128 9.50 -7.52 8.74
N SER A 129 8.24 -7.15 8.61
CA SER A 129 7.61 -6.12 9.45
C SER A 129 7.53 -6.55 10.92
N LEU A 130 7.25 -7.82 11.20
CA LEU A 130 7.22 -8.35 12.56
C LEU A 130 8.59 -8.24 13.22
N ASN A 131 9.64 -8.65 12.51
CA ASN A 131 11.02 -8.53 12.99
C ASN A 131 11.42 -7.06 13.21
N CYS A 132 11.05 -6.17 12.29
CA CYS A 132 11.29 -4.73 12.38
C CYS A 132 10.62 -4.12 13.64
N ILE A 133 9.35 -4.47 13.88
CA ILE A 133 8.59 -4.01 15.05
C ILE A 133 9.19 -4.54 16.35
N ILE A 134 9.53 -5.83 16.41
CA ILE A 134 10.18 -6.44 17.59
C ILE A 134 11.49 -5.72 17.91
N ARG A 135 12.27 -5.37 16.89
CA ARG A 135 13.54 -4.64 17.02
C ARG A 135 13.37 -3.13 17.17
N LYS A 136 12.13 -2.60 17.17
CA LYS A 136 11.82 -1.16 17.18
C LYS A 136 12.54 -0.36 16.09
N GLN A 137 12.71 -0.99 14.92
CA GLN A 137 13.32 -0.37 13.74
C GLN A 137 12.27 0.37 12.89
N ASN A 138 12.73 1.25 12.00
CA ASN A 138 11.84 1.97 11.10
C ASN A 138 11.52 1.14 9.86
N THR A 139 10.23 0.94 9.56
CA THR A 139 9.80 0.15 8.40
C THR A 139 10.15 0.83 7.06
N ILE A 140 10.40 2.15 7.06
CA ILE A 140 10.83 2.89 5.87
C ILE A 140 12.10 2.29 5.24
N GLU A 141 13.05 1.83 6.06
CA GLU A 141 14.31 1.25 5.58
C GLU A 141 14.07 -0.02 4.75
N LEU A 142 13.03 -0.80 5.09
CA LEU A 142 12.65 -2.00 4.35
C LEU A 142 11.98 -1.67 3.02
N ILE A 143 11.32 -0.52 2.93
CA ILE A 143 10.67 -0.02 1.70
C ILE A 143 11.73 0.56 0.75
N GLU A 144 12.70 1.29 1.30
CA GLU A 144 13.78 1.94 0.55
C GLU A 144 14.93 0.99 0.19
N ALA A 145 15.00 -0.18 0.81
CA ALA A 145 15.97 -1.20 0.48
C ALA A 145 15.87 -1.61 -1.00
N LYS A 146 16.96 -1.39 -1.74
CA LYS A 146 17.13 -1.91 -3.10
C LYS A 146 17.12 -3.44 -3.04
N ASN A 147 16.02 -4.04 -3.51
CA ASN A 147 15.89 -5.48 -3.75
C ASN A 147 15.94 -5.77 -5.25
#